data_AF-A0A2D0AR89-F1
#
_entry.id   AF-A0A2D0AR89-F1
#
_cell.length_a   1.000
_cell.length_b   1.000
_cell.length_c   1.000
_cell.angle_alpha   90.00
_cell.angle_beta   90.00
_cell.angle_gamma   90.00
#
_symmetry.space_group_name_H-M   'P 1'
#
loop_
_entity.id
_entity.type
_entity.pdbx_description
1 polymer ?
#
loop_
_entity_poly.entity_id
_entity_poly.type
_entity_poly.pdbx_seq_one_letter_code
_entity_poly.pdbx_strand_id
1 'polypeptide(L)'
;MFIPGIVVAVVIICFIWAKLSPVSSKHTAELMKKKHLIHEAESIIKKFKGMSYDDMSSEQIAMYKCAIERLDYLNGLKPKHTPVESKLPQWPSNPNSF
;
A
#
# COMPACT_ATOMS: atom_id res chain seq x y z
N MET A 1 34.75 -26.84 -31.50
CA MET A 1 34.54 -25.53 -32.17
C MET A 1 33.78 -24.61 -31.23
N PHE A 2 34.42 -23.56 -30.73
CA PHE A 2 33.76 -22.52 -29.95
C PHE A 2 33.02 -21.64 -30.95
N ILE A 3 31.68 -21.54 -30.84
CA ILE A 3 30.88 -20.68 -31.74
C ILE A 3 30.73 -19.34 -31.00
N PRO A 4 31.55 -18.32 -31.32
CA PRO A 4 31.57 -17.06 -30.57
C PRO A 4 30.21 -16.34 -30.57
N GLY A 5 29.37 -16.57 -31.57
CA GLY A 5 28.02 -15.99 -31.65
C GLY A 5 27.05 -16.43 -30.55
N ILE A 6 27.18 -17.65 -30.02
CA ILE A 6 26.28 -18.18 -28.97
C ILE A 6 26.55 -17.46 -27.64
N VAL A 7 27.82 -17.22 -27.32
CA VAL A 7 28.21 -16.51 -26.09
C VAL A 7 27.71 -15.08 -26.11
N VAL A 8 27.80 -14.40 -27.26
CA VAL A 8 27.29 -13.04 -27.43
C VAL A 8 25.77 -12.98 -27.26
N ALA A 9 25.04 -13.93 -27.85
CA ALA A 9 23.58 -14.01 -27.72
C ALA A 9 23.14 -14.22 -26.25
N VAL A 10 23.81 -15.11 -25.52
CA VAL A 10 23.51 -15.38 -24.11
C VAL A 10 23.78 -14.15 -23.24
N VAL A 11 24.87 -13.42 -23.48
CA VAL A 11 25.19 -12.19 -22.75
C VAL A 11 24.11 -11.12 -23.00
N ILE A 12 23.72 -10.91 -24.26
CA ILE A 12 22.68 -9.93 -24.62
C ILE A 12 21.34 -10.26 -23.95
N ILE A 13 20.93 -11.54 -23.96
CA ILE A 13 19.71 -11.99 -23.30
C ILE A 13 19.80 -11.72 -21.79
N CYS A 14 20.90 -12.09 -21.12
CA CYS A 14 21.11 -11.81 -19.70
C CYS A 14 21.04 -10.31 -19.35
N PHE A 15 21.58 -9.43 -20.20
CA PHE A 15 21.51 -7.98 -20.00
C PHE A 15 20.06 -7.44 -20.11
N ILE A 16 19.24 -8.00 -20.99
CA ILE A 16 17.82 -7.62 -21.13
C ILE A 16 17.03 -8.02 -19.88
N TRP A 17 17.23 -9.24 -19.37
CA TRP A 17 16.59 -9.70 -18.12
C TRP A 17 17.04 -8.89 -16.90
N ALA A 18 18.33 -8.56 -16.81
CA ALA A 18 18.87 -7.73 -15.73
C ALA A 18 18.28 -6.30 -15.72
N LYS A 19 17.98 -5.74 -16.89
CA LYS A 19 17.36 -4.41 -17.01
C LYS A 19 15.85 -4.38 -16.75
N LEU A 20 15.15 -5.50 -16.89
CA LEU A 20 13.70 -5.58 -16.64
C LEU A 20 13.35 -5.78 -15.15
N SER A 21 14.23 -6.43 -14.39
CA SER A 21 13.99 -6.74 -12.96
C SER A 21 13.85 -5.53 -12.00
N PRO A 22 14.56 -4.40 -12.13
CA PRO A 22 14.48 -3.32 -11.13
C PRO A 22 13.22 -2.44 -11.24
N VAL A 23 12.47 -2.52 -12.34
CA VAL A 23 11.22 -1.76 -12.52
C VAL A 23 10.05 -2.48 -11.84
N SER A 24 10.06 -3.81 -11.85
CA SER A 24 9.01 -4.66 -11.25
C SER A 24 9.03 -4.60 -9.71
N SER A 25 10.22 -4.60 -9.11
CA SER A 25 10.36 -4.62 -7.64
C SER A 25 9.87 -3.35 -6.96
N LYS A 26 10.14 -2.16 -7.53
CA LYS A 26 9.62 -0.88 -7.01
C LYS A 26 8.09 -0.82 -7.08
N HIS A 27 7.51 -1.23 -8.22
CA HIS A 27 6.05 -1.31 -8.36
C HIS A 27 5.42 -2.27 -7.34
N THR A 28 6.10 -3.38 -7.04
CA THR A 28 5.62 -4.37 -6.08
C THR A 28 5.68 -3.85 -4.64
N ALA A 29 6.76 -3.17 -4.25
CA ALA A 29 6.90 -2.57 -2.92
C ALA A 29 5.85 -1.48 -2.67
N GLU A 30 5.61 -0.61 -3.65
CA GLU A 30 4.60 0.45 -3.54
C GLU A 30 3.17 -0.09 -3.49
N LEU A 31 2.88 -1.15 -4.26
CA LEU A 31 1.59 -1.83 -4.21
C LEU A 31 1.37 -2.51 -2.84
N MET A 32 2.41 -3.15 -2.29
CA MET A 32 2.37 -3.75 -0.95
C MET A 32 2.13 -2.69 0.12
N LYS A 33 2.79 -1.54 0.01
CA LYS A 33 2.61 -0.41 0.92
C LYS A 33 1.17 0.13 0.90
N LYS A 34 0.61 0.34 -0.30
CA LYS A 34 -0.80 0.74 -0.43
C LYS A 34 -1.74 -0.28 0.20
N LYS A 35 -1.54 -1.58 -0.07
CA LYS A 35 -2.35 -2.66 0.52
C LYS A 35 -2.28 -2.68 2.05
N HIS A 36 -1.09 -2.47 2.61
CA HIS A 36 -0.91 -2.44 4.06
C HIS A 36 -1.69 -1.29 4.71
N LEU A 37 -1.62 -0.09 4.13
CA LEU A 37 -2.33 1.08 4.64
C LEU A 37 -3.85 0.94 4.52
N ILE A 38 -4.34 0.31 3.45
CA ILE A 38 -5.77 -0.03 3.28
C ILE A 38 -6.19 -1.00 4.38
N HIS A 39 -5.43 -2.07 4.59
CA HIS A 39 -5.73 -3.07 5.61
C HIS A 39 -5.73 -2.48 7.04
N GLU A 40 -4.83 -1.54 7.33
CA GLU A 40 -4.82 -0.82 8.62
C GLU A 40 -6.15 -0.06 8.83
N ALA A 41 -6.59 0.71 7.84
CA ALA A 41 -7.85 1.45 7.90
C ALA A 41 -9.07 0.51 7.99
N GLU A 42 -9.10 -0.56 7.19
CA GLU A 42 -10.17 -1.56 7.21
C GLU A 42 -10.27 -2.29 8.57
N SER A 43 -9.13 -2.59 9.19
CA SER A 43 -9.08 -3.22 10.51
C SER A 43 -9.77 -2.36 11.56
N ILE A 44 -9.49 -1.05 11.57
CA ILE A 44 -10.11 -0.10 12.49
C ILE A 44 -11.61 0.02 12.22
N ILE A 45 -12.02 0.17 10.96
CA ILE A 45 -13.44 0.20 10.57
C ILE A 45 -14.14 -1.06 11.05
N LYS A 46 -13.50 -2.22 10.92
CA LYS A 46 -14.06 -3.51 11.35
C LYS A 46 -14.18 -3.63 12.86
N LYS A 47 -13.25 -3.07 13.65
CA LYS A 47 -13.34 -3.04 15.13
C LYS A 47 -14.59 -2.30 15.61
N PHE A 48 -14.95 -1.21 14.93
CA PHE A 48 -16.13 -0.41 15.24
C PHE A 48 -17.40 -0.88 14.51
N LYS A 49 -17.26 -1.84 13.58
CA LYS A 49 -18.39 -2.38 12.82
C LYS A 49 -19.28 -3.23 13.74
N GLY A 50 -20.42 -2.66 14.12
CA GLY A 50 -21.41 -3.29 14.99
C GLY A 50 -21.59 -2.59 16.34
N MET A 51 -20.76 -1.60 16.66
CA MET A 51 -21.01 -0.67 17.76
C MET A 51 -21.94 0.44 17.26
N SER A 52 -22.96 0.81 18.03
CA SER A 52 -23.77 1.97 17.68
C SER A 52 -22.92 3.24 17.80
N TYR A 53 -23.20 4.24 16.98
CA TYR A 53 -22.57 5.55 17.10
C TYR A 53 -22.79 6.17 18.49
N ASP A 54 -23.92 5.85 19.14
CA ASP A 54 -24.26 6.31 20.48
C ASP A 54 -23.46 5.61 21.58
N ASP A 55 -22.93 4.41 21.30
CA ASP A 55 -22.10 3.63 22.22
C ASP A 55 -20.60 3.96 22.08
N MET A 56 -20.22 4.70 21.02
CA MET A 56 -18.85 5.11 20.78
C MET A 56 -18.51 6.39 21.56
N SER A 57 -17.34 6.42 22.17
CA SER A 57 -16.77 7.66 22.69
C SER A 57 -16.46 8.64 21.55
N SER A 58 -16.38 9.94 21.87
CA SER A 58 -16.00 10.96 20.87
C SER A 58 -14.68 10.66 20.17
N GLU A 59 -13.72 10.04 20.87
CA GLU A 59 -12.44 9.62 20.29
C GLU A 59 -12.60 8.43 19.34
N GLN A 60 -13.42 7.44 19.70
CA GLN A 60 -13.71 6.28 18.84
C GLN A 60 -14.44 6.71 17.56
N ILE A 61 -15.38 7.64 17.68
CA ILE A 61 -16.07 8.25 16.53
C ILE A 61 -15.06 8.97 15.63
N ALA A 62 -14.16 9.78 16.20
CA ALA A 62 -13.13 10.48 15.43
C ALA A 62 -12.18 9.49 14.74
N MET A 63 -11.80 8.41 15.42
CA MET A 63 -10.97 7.34 14.88
C MET A 63 -11.64 6.63 13.71
N TYR A 64 -12.91 6.27 13.86
CA TYR A 64 -13.70 5.60 12.82
C TYR A 64 -13.87 6.49 11.59
N LYS A 65 -14.20 7.78 11.77
CA LYS A 65 -14.28 8.75 10.66
C LYS A 65 -12.94 8.91 9.95
N CYS A 66 -11.85 9.05 10.70
CA CYS A 66 -10.50 9.14 10.14
C CYS A 66 -10.13 7.88 9.33
N ALA A 67 -10.49 6.69 9.82
CA ALA A 67 -10.26 5.44 9.10
C ALA A 67 -11.03 5.37 7.77
N ILE A 68 -12.29 5.84 7.74
CA ILE A 68 -13.09 5.92 6.52
C ILE A 68 -12.45 6.90 5.51
N GLU A 69 -12.09 8.11 5.94
CA GLU A 69 -11.46 9.12 5.06
C GLU A 69 -10.12 8.62 4.49
N ARG A 70 -9.34 7.94 5.32
CA ARG A 70 -8.05 7.35 4.90
C ARG A 70 -8.26 6.23 3.90
N LEU A 71 -9.28 5.37 4.10
CA LEU A 71 -9.64 4.31 3.16
C LEU A 71 -10.12 4.90 1.82
N ASP A 72 -10.95 5.93 1.85
CA ASP A 72 -11.47 6.61 0.66
C ASP A 72 -10.33 7.24 -0.16
N TYR A 73 -9.44 7.98 0.50
CA TYR A 73 -8.25 8.55 -0.14
C TYR A 73 -7.39 7.46 -0.79
N LEU A 74 -7.10 6.36 -0.06
CA LEU A 74 -6.28 5.26 -0.57
C LEU A 74 -6.94 4.56 -1.76
N ASN A 75 -8.26 4.37 -1.73
CA ASN A 75 -9.00 3.77 -2.85
C ASN A 75 -9.08 4.70 -4.07
N GLY A 76 -9.17 6.02 -3.86
CA GLY A 76 -9.14 7.02 -4.93
C GLY A 76 -7.79 7.16 -5.64
N LEU A 77 -6.68 6.72 -5.02
CA LEU A 77 -5.37 6.73 -5.66
C LEU A 77 -5.31 5.74 -6.83
N LYS A 78 -4.93 6.24 -8.01
CA LYS A 78 -4.66 5.40 -9.19
C LYS A 78 -3.62 4.32 -8.84
N PRO A 79 -3.67 3.11 -9.43
CA PRO A 79 -2.81 1.98 -9.08
C PRO A 79 -1.29 2.23 -9.17
N LYS A 80 -0.87 3.23 -9.94
CA LYS A 80 0.53 3.61 -10.14
C LYS A 80 1.00 4.75 -9.23
N HIS A 81 0.09 5.36 -8.46
CA HIS A 81 0.44 6.44 -7.53
C HIS A 81 0.79 5.86 -6.16
N THR A 82 1.94 6.28 -5.67
CA THR A 82 2.41 5.94 -4.34
C THR A 82 1.62 6.75 -3.31
N PRO A 83 1.07 6.11 -2.27
CA PRO A 83 0.44 6.85 -1.19
C PRO A 83 1.50 7.68 -0.47
N VAL A 84 1.34 9.01 -0.55
CA VAL A 84 2.16 9.95 0.20
C VAL A 84 1.65 9.92 1.65
N GLU A 85 2.41 9.33 2.56
CA GLU A 85 2.01 9.19 3.98
C GLU A 85 1.72 10.53 4.64
N SER A 86 2.45 11.59 4.28
CA SER A 86 2.20 12.94 4.81
C SER A 86 0.88 13.56 4.32
N LYS A 87 0.23 12.98 3.32
CA LYS A 87 -1.10 13.38 2.85
C LYS A 87 -2.22 12.52 3.45
N LEU A 88 -1.89 11.45 4.16
CA LEU A 88 -2.90 10.63 4.82
C LEU A 88 -3.44 11.41 6.03
N PRO A 89 -4.76 11.35 6.27
CA PRO A 89 -5.32 11.80 7.53
C PRO A 89 -4.54 11.18 8.70
N GLN A 90 -4.06 12.04 9.60
CA GLN A 90 -3.36 11.59 10.79
C GLN A 90 -4.36 10.97 11.78
N TRP A 91 -3.93 9.91 12.43
CA TRP A 91 -4.75 9.26 13.45
C TRP A 91 -4.95 10.24 14.62
N PRO A 92 -6.19 10.45 15.09
CA PRO A 92 -6.46 11.36 16.21
C PRO A 92 -5.85 10.85 17.53
N SER A 93 -5.69 9.54 17.67
CA SER A 93 -5.10 8.83 18.81
C SER A 93 -4.37 7.58 18.31
N ASN A 94 -3.68 6.83 19.17
CA ASN A 94 -3.03 5.58 18.74
C ASN A 94 -4.08 4.56 18.24
N PRO A 95 -4.08 4.16 16.95
CA PRO A 95 -5.07 3.22 16.41
C PRO A 95 -4.98 1.82 17.03
N ASN A 96 -3.87 1.49 17.68
CA ASN A 96 -3.67 0.24 18.40
C ASN A 96 -4.15 0.27 19.86
N SER A 97 -4.55 1.43 20.37
CA SER A 97 -5.03 1.60 21.75
C SER A 97 -6.54 1.36 21.91
N PHE A 98 -7.26 1.07 20.83
CA PHE A 98 -8.71 0.81 20.80
C PHE A 98 -9.03 -0.62 20.37
#